data_AF-A0A920B770-F1
#
_entry.id   AF-A0A920B770-F1
#
_cell.length_a   1.000
_cell.length_b   1.000
_cell.length_c   1.000
_cell.angle_alpha   90.00
_cell.angle_beta   90.00
_cell.angle_gamma   90.00
#
_symmetry.space_group_name_H-M   'P 1'
#
loop_
_entity.id
_entity.type
_entity.pdbx_description
1 polymer ?
#
loop_
_entity_poly.entity_id
_entity_poly.type
_entity_poly.pdbx_seq_one_letter_code
_entity_poly.pdbx_strand_id
1 'polypeptide(L)' 'MKISLLGGTGSFAEGLAIRWAKAGHEILIGSRKIEKAQEEVGKMLETAKNSGN' A
#
# COMPACT_ATOMS: atom_id res chain seq x y z
N MET A 1 8.48 -7.73 -9.30
CA MET A 1 7.18 -8.23 -9.80
C MET A 1 6.12 -7.15 -9.61
N LYS A 2 5.04 -7.17 -10.39
CA LYS A 2 3.88 -6.28 -10.19
C LYS A 2 2.79 -7.02 -9.40
N ILE A 3 2.32 -6.41 -8.32
CA ILE A 3 1.31 -6.99 -7.42
C ILE A 3 0.13 -6.02 -7.33
N SER A 4 -1.07 -6.49 -7.66
CA SER A 4 -2.28 -5.68 -7.59
C SER A 4 -3.18 -6.14 -6.44
N LEU A 5 -3.57 -5.21 -5.57
CA LEU A 5 -4.43 -5.45 -4.42
C LEU A 5 -5.82 -4.86 -4.67
N LEU A 6 -6.75 -5.71 -5.10
CA LEU A 6 -8.16 -5.34 -5.27
C LEU A 6 -8.83 -5.29 -3.89
N GLY A 7 -9.25 -4.10 -3.47
CA GLY A 7 -9.68 -3.88 -2.09
C GLY A 7 -8.51 -3.63 -1.13
N GLY A 8 -7.35 -3.22 -1.65
CA GLY A 8 -6.14 -2.92 -0.88
C GLY A 8 -6.26 -1.71 0.06
N THR A 9 -7.45 -1.13 0.25
CA THR A 9 -7.72 -0.03 1.20
C THR A 9 -8.11 -0.53 2.60
N GLY A 10 -7.85 -1.80 2.91
CA GLY A 10 -8.14 -2.40 4.22
C GLY A 10 -6.88 -2.49 5.08
N SER A 11 -7.05 -2.56 6.39
CA SER A 11 -5.94 -2.60 7.37
C SER A 11 -4.92 -3.72 7.15
N PHE A 12 -5.35 -4.87 6.60
CA PHE A 12 -4.45 -5.97 6.28
C PHE A 12 -3.51 -5.66 5.09
N ALA A 13 -3.99 -4.88 4.13
CA ALA A 13 -3.25 -4.58 2.91
C ALA A 13 -2.04 -3.67 3.16
N GLU A 14 -2.10 -2.78 4.14
CA GLU A 14 -1.01 -1.89 4.54
C GLU A 14 0.26 -2.69 4.86
N GLY A 15 0.16 -3.67 5.76
CA GLY A 15 1.31 -4.44 6.18
C GLY A 15 1.97 -5.24 5.05
N LEU A 16 1.17 -5.74 4.10
CA LEU A 16 1.68 -6.45 2.94
C LEU A 16 2.28 -5.50 1.90
N ALA A 17 1.59 -4.40 1.59
CA ALA A 17 2.04 -3.40 0.64
C ALA A 17 3.39 -2.82 1.07
N ILE A 18 3.57 -2.49 2.35
CA ILE A 18 4.83 -1.97 2.88
C ILE A 18 5.96 -3.02 2.75
N ARG A 19 5.71 -4.27 3.15
CA ARG A 19 6.73 -5.33 3.10
C ARG A 19 7.16 -5.65 1.66
N TRP A 20 6.20 -5.76 0.75
CA TRP A 20 6.49 -6.04 -0.65
C TRP A 20 7.12 -4.84 -1.36
N ALA A 21 6.73 -3.61 -1.03
CA ALA A 21 7.40 -2.41 -1.53
C ALA A 21 8.86 -2.36 -1.05
N LYS A 22 9.13 -2.66 0.23
CA LYS A 22 10.50 -2.80 0.76
C LYS A 22 11.29 -3.92 0.09
N ALA A 23 10.63 -4.99 -0.37
CA ALA A 23 11.24 -6.06 -1.17
C ALA A 23 11.46 -5.68 -2.65
N GLY A 24 11.19 -4.43 -3.06
CA GLY A 24 11.39 -3.95 -4.42
C GLY A 24 10.30 -4.39 -5.41
N HIS A 25 9.10 -4.72 -4.92
CA HIS A 25 7.96 -5.03 -5.78
C HIS A 25 7.12 -3.78 -6.08
N GLU A 26 6.58 -3.71 -7.29
CA GLU A 26 5.66 -2.65 -7.69
C GLU A 26 4.24 -3.03 -7.23
N ILE A 27 3.65 -2.21 -6.37
CA ILE A 27 2.33 -2.47 -5.76
C ILE A 27 1.29 -1.51 -6.34
N LEU A 28 0.15 -2.05 -6.79
CA LEU A 28 -1.00 -1.28 -7.22
C LEU A 28 -2.16 -1.50 -6.23
N ILE A 29 -2.71 -0.41 -5.68
CA ILE A 29 -3.86 -0.46 -4.76
C ILE A 29 -5.13 -0.11 -5.53
N GLY A 30 -6.05 -1.08 -5.63
CA GLY A 30 -7.36 -0.92 -6.25
C GLY A 30 -8.46 -0.66 -5.23
N SER A 31 -9.38 0.25 -5.56
CA SER A 31 -10.54 0.60 -4.73
C SER A 31 -11.75 0.93 -5.60
N ARG A 32 -12.94 0.83 -5.01
CA ARG A 32 -14.19 1.31 -5.61
C ARG A 32 -14.30 2.85 -5.63
N LYS A 33 -13.50 3.53 -4.81
CA LYS A 33 -13.40 5.00 -4.74
C LYS A 33 -11.93 5.41 -4.84
N ILE A 34 -11.60 6.25 -5.80
CA ILE A 34 -10.20 6.66 -6.08
C ILE A 34 -9.61 7.45 -4.92
N GLU A 35 -10.38 8.36 -4.33
CA GLU A 35 -9.98 9.18 -3.18
C GLU A 35 -9.54 8.30 -2.00
N LYS A 36 -10.31 7.23 -1.72
CA LYS A 36 -9.98 6.28 -0.65
C LYS A 36 -8.68 5.53 -0.94
N ALA A 37 -8.41 5.18 -2.19
CA ALA A 37 -7.14 4.55 -2.54
C ALA A 37 -5.97 5.52 -2.34
N GLN A 38 -6.12 6.78 -2.75
CA GLN A 38 -5.08 7.79 -2.61
C GLN A 38 -4.76 8.09 -1.14
N GLU A 39 -5.79 8.24 -0.30
CA GLU A 39 -5.63 8.45 1.14
C GLU A 39 -4.86 7.30 1.80
N GLU A 40 -5.29 6.06 1.53
CA GLU A 40 -4.65 4.87 2.10
C GLU A 40 -3.22 4.67 1.60
N VAL A 41 -2.95 4.91 0.32
CA VAL A 41 -1.59 4.90 -0.23
C VAL A 41 -0.72 5.96 0.47
N GLY A 42 -1.26 7.16 0.71
CA GLY A 42 -0.56 8.20 1.45
C GLY A 42 -0.16 7.74 2.86
N LYS A 43 -1.10 7.15 3.61
CA LYS A 43 -0.83 6.58 4.95
C LYS A 43 0.24 5.49 4.89
N MET A 44 0.12 4.55 3.96
CA MET A 44 1.08 3.46 3.78
C MET A 44 2.50 3.98 3.50
N LEU A 45 2.64 5.04 2.69
CA LEU A 45 3.93 5.66 2.39
C LEU A 45 4.55 6.32 3.62
N GLU A 46 3.74 7.02 4.42
CA GLU A 46 4.21 7.62 5.68
C GLU A 46 4.62 6.54 6.70
N THR A 47 3.83 5.48 6.87
CA THR A 47 4.19 4.33 7.71
C THR A 47 5.46 3.63 7.20
N ALA A 48 5.62 3.50 5.88
CA ALA A 48 6.82 2.90 5.27
C ALA A 48 8.09 3.70 5.57
N LYS A 49 8.03 5.03 5.55
CA LYS A 49 9.15 5.92 5.91
C LYS A 49 9.52 5.81 7.39
N ASN A 50 8.51 5.77 8.28
CA ASN A 50 8.73 5.74 9.73
C ASN A 50 9.25 4.38 10.25
N SER A 51 9.00 3.30 9.53
CA SER A 51 9.42 1.93 9.90
C SER A 51 10.82 1.56 9.40
N GLY A 52 11.63 2.55 9.00
CA GLY A 52 13.01 2.39 8.50
C GLY A 52 14.09 2.95 9.42
N ASN A 53 13.79 3.12 10.72
CA ASN A 53 14.73 3.59 11.74
C ASN A 53 15.11 2.44 12.69
#